data_AF-A0A9E7G6X1-F1
#
_entry.id   AF-A0A9E7G6X1-F1
#
_cell.length_a   1.000
_cell.length_b   1.000
_cell.length_c   1.000
_cell.angle_alpha   90.00
_cell.angle_beta   90.00
_cell.angle_gamma   90.00
#
_symmetry.space_group_name_H-M   'P 1'
#
loop_
_entity.id
_entity.type
_entity.pdbx_description
1 polymer ?
#
loop_
_entity_poly.entity_id
_entity_poly.type
_entity_poly.pdbx_seq_one_letter_code
_entity_poly.pdbx_strand_id
1 'polypeptide(L)'
;MAGRLSGVASRIMGGNGVAARSAASALRSRSGMGLPVGKHIVPDKPLPVHEDLIWDNGTPFPEPCLDRIAPTVGKYEALAWLCGGLSFFAALGLLAVWKDKASKIPFAPKVYPYDNLRVELGGEP
;
A
#
# COMPACT_ATOMS: atom_id res chain seq x y z
N MET A 1 60.06 15.49 7.16
CA MET A 1 59.37 14.25 7.57
C MET A 1 58.19 14.51 8.54
N ALA A 2 57.39 15.57 8.35
CA ALA A 2 56.23 15.86 9.23
C ALA A 2 54.85 15.55 8.60
N GLY A 3 54.76 15.38 7.27
CA GLY A 3 53.48 15.14 6.58
C GLY A 3 52.99 13.68 6.60
N ARG A 4 53.86 12.70 6.85
CA ARG A 4 53.48 11.27 6.83
C ARG A 4 52.82 10.79 8.13
N LEU A 5 53.09 11.44 9.25
CA LEU A 5 52.47 11.11 10.54
C LEU A 5 51.05 11.72 10.67
N SER A 6 50.78 12.83 10.00
CA SER A 6 49.44 13.46 9.96
C SER A 6 48.40 12.59 9.22
N GLY A 7 48.81 11.88 8.17
CA GLY A 7 47.91 11.03 7.37
C GLY A 7 47.48 9.71 8.05
N VAL A 8 48.23 9.24 9.05
CA VAL A 8 47.87 8.03 9.82
C VAL A 8 46.94 8.40 10.98
N ALA A 9 47.18 9.53 11.64
CA ALA A 9 46.31 10.06 12.68
C ALA A 9 44.89 10.38 12.16
N SER A 10 44.77 10.92 10.93
CA SER A 10 43.47 11.21 10.30
C SER A 10 42.67 9.97 9.91
N ARG A 11 43.33 8.83 9.64
CA ARG A 11 42.68 7.53 9.40
C ARG A 11 42.18 6.88 10.69
N ILE A 12 42.89 7.06 11.80
CA ILE A 12 42.52 6.49 13.10
C ILE A 12 41.41 7.32 13.77
N MET A 13 41.41 8.64 13.63
CA MET A 13 40.36 9.53 14.15
C MET A 13 39.06 9.56 13.32
N GLY A 14 38.85 8.63 12.39
CA GLY A 14 37.56 8.48 11.70
C GLY A 14 37.20 9.58 10.71
N GLY A 15 38.15 10.43 10.30
CA GLY A 15 37.88 11.63 9.48
C GLY A 15 37.27 11.39 8.10
N ASN A 16 37.42 10.19 7.53
CA ASN A 16 36.77 9.80 6.27
C ASN A 16 35.73 8.67 6.44
N GLY A 17 35.47 8.26 7.68
CA GLY A 17 34.75 7.02 7.96
C GLY A 17 33.26 7.18 8.18
N VAL A 18 32.78 8.33 8.68
CA VAL A 18 31.38 8.49 9.09
C VAL A 18 30.53 8.98 7.92
N ALA A 19 30.95 10.03 7.21
CA ALA A 19 30.20 10.54 6.04
C ALA A 19 30.12 9.53 4.88
N ALA A 20 31.20 8.79 4.61
CA ALA A 20 31.22 7.74 3.58
C ALA A 20 30.36 6.52 3.97
N ARG A 21 30.32 6.17 5.27
CA ARG A 21 29.43 5.11 5.77
C ARG A 21 27.97 5.55 5.78
N SER A 22 27.67 6.80 6.10
CA SER A 22 26.32 7.37 6.02
C SER A 22 25.82 7.46 4.58
N ALA A 23 26.66 7.79 3.60
CA ALA A 23 26.29 7.74 2.18
C ALA A 23 26.05 6.29 1.70
N ALA A 24 26.90 5.35 2.12
CA ALA A 24 26.72 3.92 1.80
C ALA A 24 25.48 3.29 2.49
N SER A 25 25.11 3.79 3.68
CA SER A 25 23.89 3.37 4.41
C SER A 25 22.63 4.06 3.87
N ALA A 26 22.71 5.30 3.39
CA ALA A 26 21.60 5.99 2.73
C ALA A 26 21.23 5.32 1.39
N LEU A 27 22.22 4.74 0.68
CA LEU A 27 22.01 4.04 -0.59
C LEU A 27 21.39 2.63 -0.46
N ARG A 28 21.10 2.14 0.75
CA ARG A 28 20.52 0.80 0.95
C ARG A 28 19.26 0.77 1.81
N SER A 29 18.55 1.89 1.97
CA SER A 29 17.15 1.82 2.40
C SER A 29 16.29 1.45 1.20
N ARG A 30 16.21 0.15 0.95
CA ARG A 30 15.43 -0.48 -0.11
C ARG A 30 13.93 -0.39 0.27
N SER A 31 13.33 0.79 0.18
CA SER A 31 11.93 1.07 0.54
C SER A 31 10.91 0.55 -0.49
N GLY A 32 11.19 -0.56 -1.16
CA GLY A 32 10.31 -1.17 -2.17
C GLY A 32 10.08 -0.34 -3.44
N MET A 33 10.73 0.82 -3.59
CA MET A 33 10.43 1.81 -4.63
C MET A 33 11.49 1.91 -5.75
N GLY A 34 12.40 0.93 -5.82
CA GLY A 34 13.48 0.89 -6.81
C GLY A 34 14.51 2.02 -6.65
N LEU A 35 15.69 1.86 -7.26
CA LEU A 35 16.57 3.01 -7.54
C LEU A 35 15.99 3.75 -8.76
N PRO A 36 16.38 5.03 -9.01
CA PRO A 36 16.08 5.67 -10.28
C PRO A 36 16.51 4.73 -11.42
N VAL A 37 15.55 4.32 -12.25
CA VAL A 37 15.81 3.41 -13.37
C VAL A 37 16.89 4.09 -14.23
N GLY A 38 17.95 3.33 -14.53
CA GLY A 38 18.99 3.81 -15.44
C GLY A 38 18.36 4.30 -16.75
N LYS A 39 18.99 5.23 -17.44
CA LYS A 39 18.50 5.65 -18.76
C LYS A 39 18.38 4.41 -19.65
N HIS A 40 17.17 4.11 -20.11
CA HIS A 40 16.91 3.01 -21.02
C HIS A 40 17.78 3.19 -22.27
N ILE A 41 18.56 2.17 -22.63
CA ILE A 41 19.38 2.20 -23.83
C ILE A 41 18.40 2.25 -25.01
N VAL A 42 18.50 3.27 -25.85
CA VAL A 42 17.61 3.39 -27.03
C VAL A 42 17.95 2.23 -27.97
N PRO A 43 16.98 1.40 -28.37
CA PRO A 43 17.25 0.29 -29.26
C PRO A 43 17.69 0.81 -30.63
N ASP A 44 18.87 0.40 -31.09
CA ASP A 44 19.33 0.69 -32.46
C ASP A 44 18.61 -0.18 -33.52
N LYS A 45 17.80 -1.15 -33.07
CA LYS A 45 17.14 -2.17 -33.89
C LYS A 45 15.71 -2.36 -33.38
N PRO A 46 14.75 -2.75 -34.24
CA PRO A 46 13.44 -3.15 -33.76
C PRO A 46 13.58 -4.30 -32.76
N LEU A 47 12.95 -4.12 -31.59
CA LEU A 47 12.98 -5.12 -30.53
C LEU A 47 12.24 -6.39 -31.00
N PRO A 48 12.80 -7.57 -30.75
CA PRO A 48 12.07 -8.82 -30.91
C PRO A 48 10.82 -8.85 -30.01
N VAL A 49 9.72 -9.42 -30.52
CA VAL A 49 8.42 -9.53 -29.80
C VAL A 49 8.53 -10.23 -28.43
N HIS A 50 9.56 -11.04 -28.21
CA HIS A 50 9.76 -11.71 -26.92
C HIS A 50 10.34 -10.79 -25.84
N GLU A 51 10.98 -9.68 -26.21
CA GLU A 51 11.48 -8.67 -25.26
C GLU A 51 10.31 -7.94 -24.57
N ASP A 52 9.13 -7.86 -25.21
CA ASP A 52 7.92 -7.27 -24.61
C ASP A 52 7.37 -8.10 -23.42
N LEU A 53 7.73 -9.39 -23.36
CA LEU A 53 7.32 -10.32 -22.31
C LEU A 53 8.32 -10.38 -21.14
N ILE A 54 9.40 -9.63 -21.22
CA ILE A 54 10.47 -9.59 -20.23
C ILE A 54 10.54 -8.17 -19.68
N TRP A 55 10.26 -8.01 -18.38
CA TRP A 55 10.39 -6.74 -17.71
C TRP A 55 11.88 -6.49 -17.46
N ASP A 56 12.47 -5.62 -18.28
CA ASP A 56 13.77 -5.02 -18.00
C ASP A 56 13.62 -3.93 -16.92
N ASN A 57 13.82 -4.31 -15.66
CA ASN A 57 13.82 -3.40 -14.52
C ASN A 57 15.21 -2.80 -14.25
N GLY A 58 16.14 -2.93 -15.20
CA GLY A 58 17.53 -2.49 -15.07
C GLY A 58 18.38 -3.35 -14.11
N THR A 59 17.88 -4.51 -13.71
CA THR A 59 18.64 -5.49 -12.92
C THR A 59 19.26 -6.56 -13.81
N PRO A 60 20.36 -7.23 -13.39
CA PRO A 60 20.92 -8.37 -14.12
C PRO A 60 19.99 -9.60 -14.20
N PHE A 61 18.83 -9.54 -13.56
CA PHE A 61 17.86 -10.64 -13.46
C PHE A 61 16.49 -10.12 -13.91
N PRO A 62 16.28 -9.95 -15.23
CA PRO A 62 15.00 -9.50 -15.74
C PRO A 62 13.93 -10.56 -15.45
N GLU A 63 12.75 -10.10 -15.06
CA GLU A 63 11.62 -10.97 -14.70
C GLU A 63 10.60 -11.02 -15.84
N PRO A 64 9.83 -12.11 -16.00
CA PRO A 64 8.73 -12.11 -16.96
C PRO A 64 7.75 -10.96 -16.65
N CYS A 65 7.38 -10.15 -17.66
CA CYS A 65 6.36 -9.10 -17.54
C CYS A 65 5.03 -9.65 -17.03
N LEU A 66 4.76 -10.91 -17.33
CA LEU A 66 3.65 -11.64 -16.74
C LEU A 66 4.13 -12.17 -15.39
N ASP A 67 3.72 -11.48 -14.32
CA ASP A 67 3.57 -12.13 -13.04
C ASP A 67 2.89 -13.47 -13.30
N ARG A 68 3.45 -14.54 -12.75
CA ARG A 68 2.82 -15.85 -12.75
C ARG A 68 1.64 -15.76 -11.76
N ILE A 69 0.64 -14.97 -12.14
CA ILE A 69 -0.58 -14.68 -11.40
C ILE A 69 -1.14 -16.05 -11.06
N ALA A 70 -1.41 -16.26 -9.77
CA ALA A 70 -2.04 -17.46 -9.24
C ALA A 70 -3.12 -17.96 -10.21
N PRO A 71 -3.30 -19.30 -10.36
CA PRO A 71 -4.21 -19.88 -11.34
C PRO A 71 -5.46 -19.02 -11.44
N THR A 72 -5.66 -18.40 -12.60
CA THR A 72 -6.63 -17.32 -12.76
C THR A 72 -7.99 -17.84 -12.31
N VAL A 73 -8.48 -17.32 -11.19
CA VAL A 73 -9.78 -17.69 -10.63
C VAL A 73 -10.81 -17.45 -11.73
N GLY A 74 -11.55 -18.49 -12.10
CA GLY A 74 -12.49 -18.39 -13.22
C GLY A 74 -13.54 -17.30 -12.96
N LYS A 75 -14.11 -16.68 -14.01
CA LYS A 75 -15.11 -15.61 -13.84
C LYS A 75 -16.28 -15.97 -12.91
N TYR A 76 -16.73 -17.23 -12.96
CA TYR A 76 -17.79 -17.73 -12.10
C TYR A 76 -17.32 -18.06 -10.69
N GLU A 77 -16.08 -18.51 -10.53
CA GLU A 77 -15.47 -18.76 -9.23
C GLU A 77 -15.25 -17.44 -8.49
N ALA A 78 -14.76 -16.41 -9.19
CA ALA A 78 -14.62 -15.06 -8.65
C ALA A 78 -15.97 -14.46 -8.24
N LEU A 79 -17.01 -14.65 -9.07
CA LEU A 79 -18.36 -14.23 -8.73
C LEU A 79 -18.90 -14.99 -7.51
N ALA A 80 -18.65 -16.30 -7.41
CA ALA A 80 -19.06 -17.11 -6.27
C ALA A 80 -18.38 -16.64 -4.98
N TRP A 81 -17.08 -16.33 -5.01
CA TRP A 81 -16.36 -15.76 -3.86
C TRP A 81 -16.91 -14.40 -3.45
N LEU A 82 -17.23 -13.52 -4.40
CA LEU A 82 -17.81 -12.22 -4.12
C LEU A 82 -19.20 -12.36 -3.49
N CYS A 83 -20.10 -13.12 -4.12
CA CYS A 83 -21.45 -13.35 -3.62
C CYS A 83 -21.44 -14.08 -2.26
N GLY A 84 -20.57 -15.08 -2.11
CA GLY A 84 -20.37 -15.81 -0.87
C GLY A 84 -19.93 -14.89 0.27
N GLY A 85 -18.89 -14.09 0.05
CA GLY A 85 -18.39 -13.13 1.05
C GLY A 85 -19.44 -12.09 1.44
N LEU A 86 -20.12 -11.47 0.48
CA LEU A 86 -21.14 -10.46 0.75
C LEU A 86 -22.36 -11.06 1.48
N SER A 87 -22.82 -12.23 1.06
CA SER A 87 -23.96 -12.91 1.69
C SER A 87 -23.67 -13.31 3.14
N PHE A 88 -22.43 -13.71 3.45
CA PHE A 88 -22.01 -14.02 4.82
C PHE A 88 -22.12 -12.81 5.75
N PHE A 89 -21.62 -11.65 5.32
CA PHE A 89 -21.73 -10.42 6.11
C PHE A 89 -23.17 -9.93 6.23
N ALA A 90 -23.97 -10.05 5.17
CA ALA A 90 -25.39 -9.72 5.23
C ALA A 90 -26.13 -10.63 6.25
N ALA A 91 -25.87 -11.94 6.23
CA ALA A 91 -26.45 -12.88 7.18
C ALA A 91 -26.02 -12.57 8.63
N LEU A 92 -24.74 -12.27 8.86
CA LEU A 92 -24.25 -11.84 10.18
C LEU A 92 -24.95 -10.57 10.68
N GLY A 93 -25.12 -9.57 9.80
CA GLY A 93 -25.84 -8.33 10.12
C GLY A 93 -27.29 -8.61 10.49
N LEU A 94 -27.98 -9.47 9.74
CA LEU A 94 -29.35 -9.86 10.04
C LEU A 94 -29.46 -10.63 11.36
N LEU A 95 -28.54 -11.56 11.66
CA LEU A 95 -28.50 -12.26 12.93
C LEU A 95 -28.27 -11.31 14.12
N ALA A 96 -27.45 -10.28 13.95
CA ALA A 96 -27.20 -9.27 14.97
C ALA A 96 -28.45 -8.42 15.27
N VAL A 97 -29.30 -8.18 14.28
CA VAL A 97 -30.59 -7.49 14.46
C VAL A 97 -31.68 -8.45 14.97
N TRP A 98 -31.65 -9.73 14.57
CA TRP A 98 -32.67 -10.70 14.94
C TRP A 98 -32.71 -11.01 16.44
N LYS A 99 -31.57 -10.89 17.14
CA LYS A 99 -31.52 -10.87 18.61
C LYS A 99 -31.92 -9.48 19.13
N ASP A 100 -33.21 -9.19 19.01
CA ASP A 100 -33.79 -7.92 19.46
C ASP A 100 -33.98 -7.91 20.98
N LYS A 101 -33.22 -7.04 21.66
CA LYS A 101 -33.65 -6.49 22.95
C LYS A 101 -34.20 -5.11 22.61
N ALA A 102 -35.50 -4.90 22.80
CA ALA A 102 -36.28 -3.75 22.31
C ALA A 102 -35.72 -2.35 22.65
N SER A 103 -34.75 -2.24 23.56
CA SER A 103 -33.84 -1.10 23.63
C SER A 103 -32.56 -1.49 24.38
N LYS A 104 -31.39 -1.18 23.81
CA LYS A 104 -30.09 -1.17 24.53
C LYS A 104 -29.90 0.11 25.35
N ILE A 105 -30.77 1.09 25.15
CA ILE A 105 -30.68 2.42 25.73
C ILE A 105 -31.56 2.45 26.99
N PRO A 106 -30.99 2.68 28.19
CA PRO A 106 -31.74 2.65 29.44
C PRO A 106 -32.65 3.88 29.64
N PHE A 107 -32.74 4.77 28.66
CA PHE A 107 -33.51 6.00 28.70
C PHE A 107 -34.41 6.13 27.47
N ALA A 108 -35.55 6.79 27.67
CA ALA A 108 -36.48 7.10 26.59
C ALA A 108 -35.86 8.11 25.59
N PRO A 109 -36.25 8.07 24.31
CA PRO A 109 -35.87 9.09 23.34
C PRO A 109 -36.22 10.49 23.84
N LYS A 110 -35.35 11.46 23.55
CA LYS A 110 -35.56 12.85 23.95
C LYS A 110 -36.77 13.43 23.20
N VAL A 111 -37.75 13.90 23.94
CA VAL A 111 -38.93 14.61 23.42
C VAL A 111 -38.65 16.11 23.49
N TYR A 112 -39.02 16.85 22.44
CA TYR A 112 -38.87 18.30 22.39
C TYR A 112 -40.23 19.01 22.54
N PRO A 113 -40.25 20.23 23.12
CA PRO A 113 -41.46 21.07 23.18
C PRO A 113 -42.00 21.42 21.78
N TYR A 114 -43.21 22.01 21.74
CA TYR A 114 -43.84 22.50 20.50
C TYR A 114 -44.00 21.43 19.42
N ASP A 115 -44.57 20.28 19.80
CA ASP A 115 -44.80 19.15 18.87
C ASP A 115 -43.49 18.69 18.17
N ASN A 116 -42.45 18.41 18.97
CA ASN A 116 -41.11 18.09 18.48
C ASN A 116 -40.50 19.12 17.53
N LEU A 117 -40.71 20.41 17.82
CA LEU A 117 -40.21 21.51 16.99
C LEU A 117 -40.71 21.45 15.53
N ARG A 118 -41.93 20.94 15.30
CA ARG A 118 -42.47 20.70 13.95
C ARG A 118 -42.39 21.95 13.08
N VAL A 119 -42.74 23.12 13.62
CA VAL A 119 -42.75 24.39 12.89
C VAL A 119 -41.32 24.89 12.64
N GLU A 120 -40.43 24.74 13.62
CA GLU A 120 -39.03 25.14 13.56
C GLU A 120 -38.22 24.24 12.60
N LEU A 121 -38.67 23.01 12.37
CA LEU A 121 -38.14 22.08 11.37
C LEU A 121 -38.76 22.28 9.97
N GLY A 122 -39.63 23.28 9.79
CA GLY A 122 -40.22 23.65 8.50
C GLY A 122 -41.55 22.95 8.19
N GLY A 123 -42.22 22.38 9.19
CA GLY A 123 -43.60 21.94 9.08
C GLY A 123 -44.57 23.12 8.99
N GLU A 124 -45.73 22.89 8.38
CA GLU A 124 -46.77 23.92 8.24
C GLU A 124 -47.26 24.42 9.61
N PRO A 125 -47.64 25.69 9.77
CA PRO A 125 -48.14 26.21 11.04
C PRO A 125 -49.43 25.51 11.50
#